data_AF-A0A660YP19-F1
#
_entry.id   AF-A0A660YP19-F1
#
_cell.length_a   1.000
_cell.length_b   1.000
_cell.length_c   1.000
_cell.angle_alpha   90.00
_cell.angle_beta   90.00
_cell.angle_gamma   90.00
#
_symmetry.space_group_name_H-M   'P 1'
#
loop_
_entity.id
_entity.type
_entity.pdbx_description
1 polymer ?
#
loop_
_entity_poly.entity_id
_entity_poly.type
_entity_poly.pdbx_seq_one_letter_code
_entity_poly.pdbx_strand_id
1 'polypeptide(L)' 'MNLLDQIPVSQYKEIEIKEVAISPQFSSKQENGILRWQFVMQPKEKKKITLGFTVEYPRGRVPTGIF' A
#
# COMPACT_ATOMS: atom_id res chain seq x y z
N MET A 1 -14.97 -6.76 10.06
CA MET A 1 -14.59 -6.75 8.63
C MET A 1 -13.08 -6.86 8.55
N ASN A 2 -12.56 -7.71 7.67
CA ASN A 2 -11.13 -7.82 7.38
C ASN A 2 -10.88 -7.28 5.96
N LEU A 3 -9.92 -6.38 5.81
CA LEU A 3 -9.49 -5.88 4.51
C LEU A 3 -8.00 -6.15 4.33
N LEU A 4 -7.65 -6.50 3.10
CA LEU A 4 -6.28 -6.63 2.63
C LEU A 4 -6.08 -5.70 1.43
N ASP A 5 -4.94 -5.04 1.41
CA ASP A 5 -4.47 -4.26 0.28
C ASP A 5 -2.93 -4.34 0.23
N GLN A 6 -2.31 -3.88 -0.85
CA GLN A 6 -0.87 -3.98 -1.04
C GLN A 6 -0.26 -2.63 -1.41
N ILE A 7 0.93 -2.36 -0.84
CA ILE A 7 1.83 -1.34 -1.37
C ILE A 7 2.97 -2.03 -2.14
N PRO A 8 3.49 -1.41 -3.21
CA PRO A 8 4.59 -2.00 -3.96
C PRO A 8 5.83 -2.19 -3.06
N VAL A 9 6.52 -3.30 -3.28
CA VAL A 9 7.81 -3.59 -2.68
C VAL A 9 8.82 -3.68 -3.80
N SER A 10 9.88 -2.88 -3.71
CA SER A 10 10.91 -2.88 -4.73
C SER A 10 11.65 -4.21 -4.76
N GLN A 11 11.77 -4.79 -5.96
CA GLN A 11 12.59 -5.98 -6.22
C GLN A 11 14.00 -5.61 -6.69
N TYR A 12 14.21 -4.36 -7.09
CA TYR A 12 15.44 -3.87 -7.72
C TYR A 12 15.97 -2.67 -6.95
N LYS A 13 17.28 -2.66 -6.63
CA LYS A 13 17.87 -1.61 -5.77
C LYS A 13 17.74 -0.21 -6.37
N GLU A 14 17.65 -0.10 -7.68
CA GLU A 14 17.48 1.15 -8.42
C GLU A 14 16.04 1.69 -8.42
N ILE A 15 15.05 0.92 -7.94
CA ILE A 15 13.67 1.37 -7.77
C ILE A 15 13.44 1.63 -6.29
N GLU A 16 12.98 2.83 -5.96
CA GLU A 16 12.74 3.23 -4.58
C GLU A 16 11.26 3.59 -4.37
N ILE A 17 10.69 3.12 -3.26
CA ILE A 17 9.31 3.44 -2.87
C ILE A 17 9.38 4.42 -1.70
N LYS A 18 8.85 5.63 -1.89
CA LYS A 18 8.90 6.74 -0.94
C LYS A 18 7.51 7.28 -0.64
N GLU A 19 7.46 8.20 0.34
CA GLU A 19 6.28 9.03 0.64
C GLU A 19 5.00 8.21 0.84
N VAL A 20 5.13 7.08 1.55
CA VAL A 20 4.02 6.17 1.77
C VAL A 20 3.02 6.79 2.75
N ALA A 21 1.89 7.27 2.24
CA ALA A 21 0.78 7.82 3.00
C ALA A 21 -0.31 6.77 3.18
N ILE A 22 -0.57 6.36 4.42
CA ILE A 22 -1.59 5.35 4.74
C ILE A 22 -2.50 5.89 5.83
N SER A 23 -3.80 5.86 5.58
CA SER A 23 -4.81 6.20 6.59
C SER A 23 -6.11 5.43 6.33
N PRO A 24 -6.74 4.81 7.34
CA PRO A 24 -6.30 4.71 8.73
C PRO A 24 -5.13 3.72 8.91
N GLN A 25 -4.56 3.67 10.11
CA GLN A 25 -3.47 2.76 10.46
C GLN A 25 -3.87 1.28 10.22
N PHE A 26 -2.99 0.52 9.58
CA PHE A 26 -3.14 -0.92 9.39
C PHE A 26 -2.77 -1.68 10.67
N SER A 27 -3.35 -2.87 10.86
CA SER A 27 -3.07 -3.76 11.99
C SER A 27 -1.77 -4.53 11.83
N SER A 28 -1.39 -4.89 10.59
CA SER A 28 -0.10 -5.53 10.30
C SER A 28 0.34 -5.32 8.86
N LYS A 29 1.65 -5.44 8.63
CA LYS A 29 2.31 -5.41 7.32
C LYS A 29 3.17 -6.65 7.15
N GLN A 30 3.09 -7.29 5.99
CA GLN A 30 3.95 -8.40 5.59
C GLN A 30 5.13 -7.91 4.73
N GLU A 31 6.19 -8.71 4.61
CA GLU A 31 7.39 -8.36 3.83
C GLU A 31 7.10 -8.10 2.36
N ASN A 32 6.13 -8.81 1.78
CA ASN A 32 5.68 -8.62 0.40
C ASN A 32 4.79 -7.37 0.21
N GLY A 33 4.62 -6.53 1.23
CA GLY A 33 3.88 -5.27 1.14
C GLY A 33 2.39 -5.39 1.40
N ILE A 34 1.87 -6.58 1.72
CA ILE A 34 0.45 -6.74 2.11
C ILE A 34 0.19 -6.06 3.44
N LEU A 35 -0.79 -5.16 3.46
CA LEU A 35 -1.34 -4.45 4.60
C LEU A 35 -2.67 -5.08 5.00
N ARG A 36 -2.90 -5.22 6.30
CA ARG A 36 -4.15 -5.74 6.86
C ARG A 36 -4.85 -4.70 7.71
N TRP A 37 -6.16 -4.58 7.57
CA TRP A 37 -7.00 -3.85 8.51
C TRP A 37 -8.08 -4.73 9.10
N GLN A 38 -8.41 -4.46 10.35
CA GLN A 38 -9.52 -5.07 11.07
C GLN A 38 -10.41 -3.96 11.60
N PHE A 39 -11.65 -3.92 11.11
CA PHE A 39 -12.63 -2.92 11.53
C PHE A 39 -13.83 -3.59 12.19
N VAL A 40 -14.25 -3.03 13.32
CA VAL A 40 -15.60 -3.19 13.81
C VAL A 40 -16.47 -2.21 13.03
N MET A 41 -17.48 -2.71 12.33
CA MET A 41 -18.34 -1.94 11.44
C MET A 41 -19.77 -1.93 11.99
N GLN A 42 -20.39 -0.76 12.05
CA GLN A 42 -21.82 -0.63 12.34
C GLN A 42 -22.65 -0.82 11.07
N PRO A 43 -23.95 -1.18 11.19
CA PRO A 43 -24.85 -1.23 10.04
C PRO A 43 -24.83 0.09 9.27
N LYS A 44 -24.64 0.01 7.94
CA LYS A 44 -24.56 1.16 7.01
C LYS A 44 -23.34 2.07 7.20
N GLU A 45 -22.37 1.71 8.05
CA GLU A 45 -21.12 2.47 8.19
C GLU A 45 -20.26 2.37 6.92
N LYS A 46 -19.67 3.50 6.52
CA LYS A 46 -18.67 3.57 5.45
C LYS A 46 -17.31 3.93 6.05
N LYS A 47 -16.30 3.10 5.78
CA LYS A 47 -14.89 3.41 6.04
C LYS A 47 -14.23 3.81 4.74
N LYS A 48 -13.41 4.87 4.76
CA LYS A 48 -12.53 5.24 3.66
C LYS A 48 -11.09 4.95 4.06
N ILE A 49 -10.35 4.32 3.16
CA ILE A 49 -8.92 4.10 3.27
C ILE A 49 -8.24 4.87 2.15
N THR A 50 -7.15 5.52 2.49
CA THR A 50 -6.28 6.25 1.57
C THR A 50 -4.92 5.59 1.61
N LEU A 51 -4.44 5.21 0.43
CA LEU A 51 -3.10 4.71 0.18
C LEU A 51 -2.47 5.60 -0.88
N GLY A 52 -1.28 6.10 -0.61
CA GLY A 52 -0.48 6.88 -1.55
C GLY A 52 0.99 6.49 -1.38
N PHE A 53 1.72 6.50 -2.49
CA PHE A 53 3.16 6.25 -2.51
C PHE A 53 3.76 6.87 -3.76
N THR A 54 5.05 7.20 -3.68
CA THR A 54 5.86 7.71 -4.78
C THR A 54 6.83 6.62 -5.22
N VAL A 55 6.88 6.33 -6.53
CA VAL A 55 7.83 5.38 -7.12
C VAL A 55 8.89 6.13 -7.90
N GLU A 56 10.13 6.07 -7.42
CA GLU A 56 11.29 6.59 -8.13
C GLU A 56 12.00 5.45 -8.90
N TYR A 57 12.36 5.71 -10.15
CA TYR A 57 13.00 4.72 -11.03
C TYR A 57 13.95 5.40 -12.02
N PRO A 58 14.95 4.67 -12.57
CA PRO A 58 15.91 5.25 -13.50
C PRO A 58 15.28 5.71 -14.81
N ARG A 59 15.79 6.82 -15.35
CA ARG A 59 15.36 7.35 -16.65
C ARG A 59 15.51 6.28 -17.74
N GLY A 60 14.49 6.15 -18.59
CA GLY A 60 14.47 5.20 -19.70
C GLY A 60 14.02 3.79 -19.32
N ARG A 61 13.66 3.54 -18.06
CA ARG A 61 12.92 2.34 -17.64
C ARG A 61 11.52 2.76 -17.21
N VAL A 62 10.55 1.87 -17.37
CA VAL A 62 9.20 2.04 -16.83
C VAL A 62 8.92 0.84 -15.95
N PRO A 63 8.69 1.03 -14.64
CA PRO A 63 8.33 -0.08 -13.76
C PRO A 63 6.96 -0.63 -14.14
N THR A 64 6.86 -1.96 -14.20
CA THR A 64 5.62 -2.70 -14.46
C THR A 64 5.13 -3.37 -13.17
N GLY A 65 3.83 -3.63 -13.04
CA GLY A 65 3.29 -4.28 -11.84
C GLY A 65 2.98 -3.33 -10.69
N ILE A 66 2.82 -2.03 -10.98
CA ILE A 66 2.35 -1.02 -10.02
C ILE A 66 0.81 -0.96 -10.16
N PHE A 67 0.10 -1.83 -9.45
CA PHE A 67 -1.36 -1.85 -9.42
C PHE A 67 -1.84 -2.21 -8.01
#